data_AF-A0A832YGV8-F1
#
_entry.id   AF-A0A832YGV8-F1
#
_cell.length_a   1.000
_cell.length_b   1.000
_cell.length_c   1.000
_cell.angle_alpha   90.00
_cell.angle_beta   90.00
_cell.angle_gamma   90.00
#
_symmetry.space_group_name_H-M   'P 1'
#
loop_
_entity.id
_entity.type
_entity.pdbx_description
1 polymer ?
#
loop_
_entity_poly.entity_id
_entity_poly.type
_entity_poly.pdbx_seq_one_letter_code
_entity_poly.pdbx_strand_id
1 'polypeptide(L)'
;MLIGSIAQMLKVDDWVANGFQYDEKGFLQDEGMVRVPAHYKGDMVEKLCRINNLEPEQICSVGDNHTDLSMMIPGSRFIGFNPSKEMAFEGFQEAGVPIVEGNDCRNLWPHLFPGESFPSEL
;
A
#
# COMPACT_ATOMS: atom_id res chain seq x y z
N MET A 1 7.26 11.38 -10.50
CA MET A 1 8.71 11.15 -10.67
C MET A 1 9.31 10.34 -9.51
N LEU A 2 9.07 10.72 -8.24
CA LEU A 2 9.67 10.02 -7.08
C LEU A 2 9.32 8.53 -6.96
N ILE A 3 8.03 8.17 -6.99
CA ILE A 3 7.58 6.78 -6.78
C ILE A 3 8.09 5.85 -7.90
N GLY A 4 7.97 6.26 -9.16
CA GLY A 4 8.44 5.46 -10.30
C GLY A 4 9.94 5.18 -10.26
N SER A 5 10.77 6.12 -9.80
CA SER A 5 12.21 5.88 -9.64
C SER A 5 12.51 4.89 -8.52
N ILE A 6 11.84 4.99 -7.37
CA ILE A 6 11.99 4.03 -6.27
C ILE A 6 11.52 2.64 -6.70
N ALA A 7 10.37 2.56 -7.36
CA ALA A 7 9.82 1.32 -7.93
C ALA A 7 10.84 0.64 -8.85
N GLN A 8 11.45 1.40 -9.76
CA GLN A 8 12.49 0.88 -10.64
C GLN A 8 13.74 0.41 -9.88
N MET A 9 14.20 1.16 -8.87
CA MET A 9 15.35 0.78 -8.04
C MET A 9 15.12 -0.53 -7.27
N LEU A 10 13.91 -0.71 -6.73
CA LEU A 10 13.51 -1.89 -5.96
C LEU A 10 13.04 -3.05 -6.85
N LYS A 11 12.95 -2.84 -8.18
CA LYS A 11 12.46 -3.81 -9.16
C LYS A 11 11.09 -4.37 -8.79
N VAL A 12 10.19 -3.51 -8.31
CA VAL A 12 8.79 -3.90 -8.11
C VAL A 12 8.12 -4.14 -9.47
N ASP A 13 7.17 -5.07 -9.51
CA ASP A 13 6.52 -5.48 -10.77
C ASP A 13 5.59 -4.40 -11.34
N ASP A 14 4.94 -3.61 -10.48
CA ASP A 14 4.03 -2.54 -10.86
C ASP A 14 4.00 -1.42 -9.79
N TRP A 15 3.57 -0.20 -10.18
CA TRP A 15 3.41 0.91 -9.26
C TRP A 15 2.32 1.89 -9.73
N VAL A 16 1.61 2.48 -8.75
CA VAL A 16 0.63 3.54 -8.98
C VAL A 16 0.87 4.67 -8.00
N ALA A 17 0.82 5.91 -8.50
CA ALA A 17 0.88 7.12 -7.69
C ALA A 17 0.10 8.25 -8.34
N ASN A 18 -0.13 9.33 -7.59
CA ASN A 18 -0.70 10.55 -8.14
C ASN A 18 0.19 11.12 -9.26
N GLY A 19 -0.45 11.55 -10.35
CA GLY A 19 0.20 12.20 -11.46
C GLY A 19 0.51 13.66 -11.14
N PHE A 20 1.73 14.10 -11.42
CA PHE A 20 2.10 15.51 -11.42
C PHE A 20 1.96 16.06 -12.84
N GLN A 21 1.52 17.31 -12.97
CA GLN A 21 1.47 18.01 -14.25
C GLN A 21 2.62 19.02 -14.31
N TYR A 22 3.23 19.15 -15.47
CA TYR A 22 4.29 20.11 -15.73
C TYR A 22 3.89 20.99 -16.91
N ASP A 23 4.28 22.27 -16.87
CA ASP A 23 4.08 23.18 -18.00
C ASP A 23 5.07 22.91 -19.14
N GLU A 24 4.91 23.61 -20.26
CA GLU A 24 5.80 23.48 -21.44
C GLU A 24 7.27 23.85 -21.15
N LYS A 25 7.52 24.56 -20.04
CA LYS A 25 8.86 24.96 -19.59
C LYS A 25 9.43 23.99 -18.55
N GLY A 26 8.69 22.93 -18.19
CA GLY A 26 9.10 21.90 -17.24
C GLY A 26 8.85 22.24 -15.77
N PHE A 27 8.05 23.27 -15.45
CA PHE A 27 7.70 23.61 -14.06
C PHE A 27 6.47 22.86 -13.58
N LEU A 28 6.52 22.39 -12.34
CA LEU A 28 5.41 21.70 -11.69
C LEU A 28 4.20 22.64 -11.55
N GLN A 29 3.05 22.19 -12.03
CA GLN A 29 1.77 22.88 -11.89
C GLN A 29 1.00 22.33 -10.68
N ASP A 30 0.16 23.17 -10.08
CA ASP A 30 -0.62 22.84 -8.88
C ASP A 30 -1.82 21.90 -9.19
N GLU A 31 -2.21 21.83 -10.47
CA GLU A 31 -3.29 20.95 -10.93
C GLU A 31 -2.75 19.56 -11.29
N GLY A 32 -2.95 18.57 -10.41
CA GLY A 32 -2.62 17.17 -10.72
C GLY A 32 -3.63 16.54 -11.70
N MET A 33 -3.14 15.89 -12.75
CA MET A 33 -3.94 15.25 -13.82
C MET A 33 -4.78 14.05 -13.32
N VAL A 34 -4.30 13.34 -12.29
CA VAL A 34 -4.98 12.21 -11.67
C VAL A 34 -4.84 12.33 -10.15
N ARG A 35 -5.97 12.60 -9.48
CA ARG A 35 -6.06 12.48 -8.02
C ARG A 35 -6.56 11.07 -7.72
N VAL A 36 -5.75 10.23 -7.08
CA VAL A 36 -6.25 9.06 -6.35
C VAL A 36 -6.78 9.61 -5.03
N PRO A 37 -8.10 9.77 -4.84
CA PRO A 37 -8.61 10.31 -3.60
C PRO A 37 -8.33 9.28 -2.50
N ALA A 38 -7.93 9.74 -1.31
CA ALA A 38 -7.47 8.88 -0.22
C ALA A 38 -8.50 7.81 0.21
N HIS A 39 -9.78 7.98 -0.14
CA HIS A 39 -10.89 7.08 0.19
C HIS A 39 -11.20 6.01 -0.87
N TYR A 40 -10.52 6.02 -2.03
CA TYR A 40 -10.76 5.08 -3.14
C TYR A 40 -9.51 4.27 -3.50
N LYS A 41 -8.64 3.99 -2.52
CA LYS A 41 -7.48 3.15 -2.78
C LYS A 41 -7.90 1.70 -3.13
N GLY A 42 -9.03 1.24 -2.59
CA GLY A 42 -9.64 -0.04 -2.93
C GLY A 42 -9.93 -0.20 -4.42
N ASP A 43 -10.43 0.83 -5.10
CA ASP A 43 -10.70 0.80 -6.55
C ASP A 43 -9.45 0.45 -7.36
N MET A 44 -8.28 0.94 -6.92
CA MET A 44 -7.00 0.62 -7.53
C MET A 44 -6.57 -0.82 -7.25
N VAL A 45 -6.82 -1.33 -6.05
CA VAL A 45 -6.58 -2.73 -5.69
C VAL A 45 -7.48 -3.66 -6.52
N GLU A 46 -8.77 -3.37 -6.64
CA GLU A 46 -9.68 -4.14 -7.50
C GLU A 46 -9.24 -4.10 -8.98
N LYS A 47 -8.78 -2.94 -9.46
CA LYS A 47 -8.26 -2.81 -10.82
C LYS A 47 -7.00 -3.65 -11.01
N LEU A 48 -6.09 -3.66 -10.04
CA LEU A 48 -4.89 -4.51 -10.05
C LEU A 48 -5.26 -5.99 -10.09
N CYS A 49 -6.28 -6.41 -9.32
CA CYS A 49 -6.81 -7.78 -9.36
C CYS A 49 -7.26 -8.16 -10.78
N ARG A 50 -8.09 -7.29 -11.40
CA ARG A 50 -8.61 -7.51 -12.76
C ARG A 50 -7.52 -7.57 -13.83
N ILE A 51 -6.49 -6.73 -13.74
CA ILE A 51 -5.41 -6.67 -14.75
C ILE A 51 -4.51 -7.91 -14.64
N ASN A 52 -4.25 -8.37 -13.41
CA ASN A 52 -3.31 -9.45 -13.15
C ASN A 52 -3.97 -10.84 -12.98
N ASN A 53 -5.28 -10.93 -13.14
CA ASN A 53 -6.08 -12.14 -12.88
C ASN A 53 -5.81 -12.72 -11.47
N LEU A 54 -5.82 -11.85 -10.46
CA LEU A 54 -5.68 -12.23 -9.05
C LEU A 54 -7.03 -12.23 -8.36
N GLU A 55 -7.27 -13.24 -7.53
CA GLU A 55 -8.41 -13.27 -6.62
C GLU A 55 -8.10 -12.44 -5.37
N PRO A 56 -9.09 -11.78 -4.74
CA PRO A 56 -8.87 -10.95 -3.56
C PRO A 56 -8.12 -11.64 -2.42
N GLU A 57 -8.33 -12.94 -2.20
CA GLU A 57 -7.66 -13.74 -1.16
C GLU A 57 -6.14 -13.84 -1.36
N GLN A 58 -5.67 -13.59 -2.58
CA GLN A 58 -4.25 -13.54 -2.93
C GLN A 58 -3.61 -12.18 -2.65
N ILE A 59 -4.41 -11.18 -2.23
CA ILE A 59 -3.96 -9.82 -1.99
C ILE A 59 -3.75 -9.57 -0.50
N CYS A 60 -2.60 -9.00 -0.16
CA CYS A 60 -2.33 -8.42 1.14
C CYS A 60 -1.84 -6.99 0.97
N SER A 61 -2.60 -6.04 1.50
CA SER A 61 -2.22 -4.63 1.52
C SER A 61 -1.55 -4.26 2.84
N VAL A 62 -0.63 -3.29 2.82
CA VAL A 62 0.08 -2.81 4.01
C VAL A 62 0.01 -1.28 4.05
N GLY A 63 -0.34 -0.71 5.19
CA GLY A 63 -0.41 0.75 5.36
C GLY A 63 -0.30 1.18 6.82
N ASP A 64 0.04 2.44 7.05
CA ASP A 64 0.31 3.00 8.37
C ASP A 64 -0.81 3.92 8.88
N ASN A 65 -1.71 4.34 7.98
CA ASN A 65 -2.74 5.32 8.29
C ASN A 65 -4.15 4.72 8.20
N HIS A 66 -5.11 5.33 8.91
CA HIS A 66 -6.51 4.88 8.90
C HIS A 66 -7.10 4.85 7.48
N THR A 67 -6.73 5.81 6.62
CA THR A 67 -7.21 5.86 5.23
C THR A 67 -6.73 4.70 4.36
N ASP A 68 -5.62 4.06 4.75
CA ASP A 68 -5.08 2.91 4.04
C ASP A 68 -5.95 1.66 4.17
N LEU A 69 -6.79 1.57 5.22
CA LEU A 69 -7.79 0.50 5.35
C LEU A 69 -8.70 0.38 4.13
N SER A 70 -8.90 1.47 3.38
CA SER A 70 -9.67 1.44 2.13
C SER A 70 -9.05 0.54 1.05
N MET A 71 -7.78 0.14 1.18
CA MET A 71 -7.14 -0.87 0.31
C MET A 71 -7.63 -2.29 0.56
N MET A 72 -8.25 -2.55 1.72
CA MET A 72 -8.80 -3.87 2.05
C MET A 72 -10.15 -4.08 1.33
N ILE A 73 -10.09 -4.65 0.13
CA ILE A 73 -11.27 -5.06 -0.63
C ILE A 73 -11.87 -6.35 -0.05
N PRO A 74 -13.16 -6.66 -0.29
CA PRO A 74 -13.77 -7.90 0.20
C PRO A 74 -12.97 -9.15 -0.21
N GLY A 75 -12.67 -10.02 0.75
CA GLY A 75 -11.87 -11.24 0.55
C GLY A 75 -10.36 -11.05 0.68
N SER A 76 -9.85 -9.82 0.61
CA SER A 76 -8.42 -9.52 0.78
C SER A 76 -7.99 -9.35 2.23
N ARG A 77 -6.66 -9.31 2.44
CA ARG A 77 -6.05 -9.05 3.74
C ARG A 77 -5.43 -7.66 3.81
N PHE A 78 -5.31 -7.13 5.02
CA PHE A 78 -4.60 -5.90 5.31
C PHE A 78 -3.72 -6.07 6.54
N ILE A 79 -2.58 -5.39 6.58
CA ILE A 79 -1.68 -5.31 7.75
C ILE A 79 -1.42 -3.84 8.06
N GLY A 80 -1.74 -3.43 9.29
CA GLY A 80 -1.33 -2.14 9.82
C GLY A 80 0.14 -2.16 10.17
N PHE A 81 0.95 -1.26 9.59
CA PHE A 81 2.39 -1.21 9.84
C PHE A 81 2.78 0.11 10.51
N ASN A 82 3.29 0.01 11.73
CA ASN A 82 3.83 1.11 12.53
C ASN A 82 2.95 2.37 12.55
N PRO A 83 1.64 2.25 12.87
CA PRO A 83 0.76 3.43 12.93
C PRO A 83 1.29 4.43 13.95
N SER A 84 1.36 5.70 13.55
CA SER A 84 1.84 6.80 14.41
C SER A 84 0.72 7.58 15.12
N LYS A 85 -0.53 7.36 14.71
CA LYS A 85 -1.72 8.08 15.21
C LYS A 85 -2.68 7.12 15.88
N GLU A 86 -3.25 7.53 17.01
CA GLU A 86 -4.27 6.77 17.75
C GLU A 86 -5.43 6.33 16.86
N MET A 87 -5.95 7.23 16.02
CA MET A 87 -7.02 6.92 15.05
C MET A 87 -6.66 5.78 14.08
N ALA A 88 -5.39 5.64 13.68
CA ALA A 88 -4.97 4.52 12.83
C ALA A 88 -4.95 3.23 13.64
N PHE A 89 -4.44 3.28 14.87
CA PHE A 89 -4.41 2.14 15.78
C PHE A 89 -5.82 1.62 16.10
N GLU A 90 -6.73 2.51 16.51
CA GLU A 90 -8.14 2.19 16.77
C GLU A 90 -8.82 1.61 15.53
N GLY A 91 -8.65 2.25 14.36
CA GLY A 91 -9.24 1.77 13.12
C GLY A 91 -8.74 0.38 12.73
N PHE A 92 -7.45 0.09 12.91
CA PHE A 92 -6.90 -1.24 12.64
C PHE A 92 -7.43 -2.29 13.63
N GLN A 93 -7.58 -1.94 14.92
CA GLN A 93 -8.16 -2.83 15.92
C GLN A 93 -9.64 -3.13 15.64
N GLU A 94 -10.43 -2.11 15.30
CA GLU A 94 -11.84 -2.26 14.94
C GLU A 94 -12.02 -3.11 13.68
N ALA A 95 -11.12 -2.97 12.70
CA ALA A 95 -11.10 -3.80 11.49
C ALA A 95 -10.60 -5.24 11.74
N GLY A 96 -10.05 -5.53 12.93
CA GLY A 96 -9.52 -6.85 13.27
C GLY A 96 -8.28 -7.25 12.47
N VAL A 97 -7.52 -6.28 11.95
CA VAL A 97 -6.32 -6.53 11.14
C VAL A 97 -5.07 -6.61 12.02
N PRO A 98 -4.05 -7.40 11.64
CA PRO A 98 -2.78 -7.41 12.37
C PRO A 98 -2.12 -6.04 12.40
N ILE A 99 -1.57 -5.66 13.55
CA ILE A 99 -0.77 -4.45 13.72
C ILE A 99 0.68 -4.88 14.02
N VAL A 100 1.60 -4.45 13.17
CA VAL A 100 3.04 -4.70 13.30
C VAL A 100 3.71 -3.39 13.70
N GLU A 101 4.19 -3.31 14.93
CA GLU A 101 4.89 -2.13 15.45
C GLU A 101 6.38 -2.15 15.11
N GLY A 102 7.01 -0.97 15.09
CA GLY A 102 8.44 -0.81 14.82
C GLY A 102 8.76 -0.39 13.38
N ASN A 103 10.04 -0.11 13.11
CA ASN A 103 10.48 0.48 11.83
C ASN A 103 11.11 -0.52 10.87
N ASP A 104 10.97 -1.82 11.13
CA ASP A 104 11.60 -2.88 10.36
C ASP A 104 10.56 -3.67 9.55
N CYS A 105 10.55 -3.44 8.24
CA CYS A 105 9.63 -4.13 7.33
C CYS A 105 9.81 -5.66 7.33
N ARG A 106 10.94 -6.19 7.80
CA ARG A 106 11.14 -7.65 7.94
C ARG A 106 10.15 -8.27 8.92
N ASN A 107 9.62 -7.49 9.86
CA ASN A 107 8.59 -7.93 10.79
C ASN A 107 7.24 -8.21 10.11
N LEU A 108 7.03 -7.77 8.86
CA LEU A 108 5.84 -8.13 8.09
C LEU A 108 5.86 -9.59 7.62
N TRP A 109 7.04 -10.21 7.53
CA TRP A 109 7.20 -11.54 6.91
C TRP A 109 6.33 -12.63 7.52
N PRO A 110 6.27 -12.82 8.85
CA PRO A 110 5.45 -13.88 9.44
C PRO A 110 3.95 -13.66 9.22
N HIS A 111 3.53 -12.43 8.90
CA HIS A 111 2.15 -12.08 8.59
C HIS A 111 1.81 -12.27 7.11
N LEU A 112 2.80 -12.11 6.23
CA LEU A 112 2.68 -12.39 4.80
C LEU A 112 2.73 -13.89 4.52
N PHE A 113 3.64 -14.60 5.20
CA PHE A 113 3.94 -16.03 5.05
C PHE A 113 3.84 -16.74 6.41
N PRO A 114 2.63 -17.14 6.83
CA PRO A 114 2.42 -17.76 8.13
C PRO A 114 3.26 -19.03 8.33
N GLY A 115 4.00 -19.08 9.44
CA GLY A 115 4.88 -20.20 9.76
C GLY A 115 6.31 -20.05 9.23
N GLU A 116 6.60 -19.00 8.47
CA GLU A 116 7.95 -18.70 7.99
C GLU A 116 8.60 -17.56 8.79
N SER A 117 9.93 -17.63 8.92
CA SER A 117 10.76 -16.52 9.41
C SER A 117 11.39 -15.78 8.23
N PHE A 118 11.64 -14.47 8.38
CA PHE A 118 12.36 -13.71 7.36
C PHE A 118 13.70 -14.40 7.05
N PRO A 119 14.07 -14.60 5.77
CA PRO A 119 15.30 -15.29 5.40
C PRO A 119 16.51 -14.63 6.05
N SER A 120 17.30 -15.41 6.80
CA SER A 120 18.49 -14.92 7.49
C SER A 120 19.69 -14.69 6.58
N GLU A 121 19.58 -15.03 5.29
CA GLU A 121 20.67 -14.95 4.32
C GLU A 121 20.26 -14.08 3.11
N LEU A 122 20.92 -12.91 3.02
CA LEU A 122 21.17 -12.17 1.78
C LEU A 122 22.66 -11.79 1.77
#